data_AF-A0A957U4S2-F1
#
_entry.id   AF-A0A957U4S2-F1
#
_cell.length_a   1.000
_cell.length_b   1.000
_cell.length_c   1.000
_cell.angle_alpha   90.00
_cell.angle_beta   90.00
_cell.angle_gamma   90.00
#
_symmetry.space_group_name_H-M   'P 1'
#
loop_
_entity.id
_entity.type
_entity.pdbx_description
1 polymer ?
#
loop_
_entity_poly.entity_id
_entity_poly.type
_entity_poly.pdbx_seq_one_letter_code
_entity_poly.pdbx_strand_id
1 'polypeptide(L)' 'GFYVLNDVDGREAVSDRAEGFTTRSVDIPKETLIAGGYCSDSADCDIFYASWGCQGHHSWEATFQRNY' A
#
# COMPACT_ATOMS: atom_id res chain seq x y z
N GLY A 1 6.25 -7.76 -1.76
CA GLY A 1 5.66 -7.93 -3.10
C GLY A 1 4.87 -9.21 -3.14
N PHE A 2 3.90 -9.31 -4.03
CA PHE A 2 3.15 -10.53 -4.30
C PHE A 2 3.25 -10.84 -5.80
N TYR A 3 3.09 -12.12 -6.12
CA TYR A 3 3.19 -12.65 -7.47
C TYR A 3 1.87 -13.30 -7.84
N VAL A 4 1.40 -13.04 -9.06
CA VAL A 4 0.30 -13.80 -9.64
C VAL A 4 0.83 -15.18 -10.00
N LEU A 5 0.20 -16.24 -9.49
CA LEU A 5 0.63 -17.62 -9.75
C LEU A 5 -0.01 -18.20 -11.02
N ASN A 6 -1.24 -17.79 -11.36
CA ASN A 6 -1.96 -18.24 -12.55
C ASN A 6 -2.85 -17.12 -13.10
N ASP A 7 -2.99 -17.03 -14.42
CA ASP A 7 -3.99 -16.17 -15.08
C ASP A 7 -5.38 -16.83 -15.01
N VAL A 8 -6.46 -16.08 -15.32
CA VAL A 8 -7.86 -16.56 -15.25
C VAL A 8 -8.15 -17.73 -16.19
N ASP A 9 -7.26 -17.98 -17.16
CA ASP A 9 -7.31 -19.10 -18.10
C ASP A 9 -6.48 -20.33 -17.66
N GLY A 10 -5.87 -20.29 -16.48
CA GLY A 10 -5.12 -21.40 -15.89
C GLY A 10 -3.70 -21.57 -16.44
N ARG A 11 -3.20 -20.65 -17.27
CA ARG A 11 -1.79 -20.64 -17.70
C ARG A 11 -0.90 -20.08 -16.59
N GLU A 12 0.36 -20.57 -16.58
CA GLU A 12 1.41 -20.02 -15.72
C GLU A 12 1.54 -18.52 -15.99
N ALA A 13 1.35 -17.72 -14.95
CA ALA A 13 1.52 -16.28 -15.08
C ALA A 13 3.02 -15.99 -15.22
N VAL A 14 3.42 -15.25 -16.27
CA VAL A 14 4.80 -14.77 -16.49
C VAL A 14 5.25 -13.66 -15.50
N SER A 15 4.52 -13.60 -14.36
CA SER A 15 4.56 -12.72 -13.20
C SER A 15 4.51 -11.22 -13.47
N ASP A 16 3.41 -10.60 -13.01
CA ASP A 16 3.36 -9.19 -12.68
C ASP A 16 3.70 -9.08 -11.18
N ARG A 17 4.94 -8.71 -10.86
CA ARG A 17 5.37 -8.45 -9.48
C ARG A 17 4.76 -7.13 -9.04
N ALA A 18 3.85 -7.18 -8.09
CA ALA A 18 3.35 -5.95 -7.47
C ALA A 18 4.33 -5.48 -6.38
N GLU A 19 4.68 -4.20 -6.40
CA GLU A 19 5.59 -3.53 -5.45
C GLU A 19 4.91 -2.35 -4.76
N GLY A 20 5.59 -1.72 -3.79
CA GLY A 20 5.08 -0.53 -3.09
C GLY A 20 4.31 -0.81 -1.79
N PHE A 21 4.23 -2.07 -1.35
CA PHE A 21 3.57 -2.43 -0.09
C PHE A 21 4.44 -2.12 1.11
N THR A 22 3.89 -1.35 2.04
CA THR A 22 4.50 -1.08 3.34
C THR A 22 3.50 -1.36 4.45
N THR A 23 3.96 -2.09 5.47
CA THR A 23 3.24 -2.28 6.72
C THR A 23 3.59 -1.21 7.75
N ARG A 24 4.34 -0.17 7.35
CA ARG A 24 4.77 0.91 8.23
C ARG A 24 3.99 2.16 7.89
N SER A 25 3.25 2.68 8.86
CA SER A 25 2.48 3.91 8.68
C SER A 25 3.36 5.10 8.26
N VAL A 26 4.61 5.18 8.75
CA VAL A 26 5.57 6.24 8.41
C VAL A 26 6.00 6.27 6.94
N ASP A 27 5.78 5.19 6.20
CA ASP A 27 6.09 5.13 4.78
C ASP A 27 4.91 5.65 3.92
N ILE A 28 3.75 5.92 4.52
CA ILE A 28 2.60 6.56 3.86
C ILE A 28 2.81 8.08 3.85
N PRO A 29 2.78 8.76 2.69
CA PRO A 29 2.89 10.21 2.61
C PRO A 29 1.82 10.91 3.45
N LYS A 30 2.19 12.00 4.15
CA LYS A 30 1.25 12.77 5.00
C LYS A 30 0.10 13.34 4.16
N GLU A 31 0.36 13.71 2.92
CA GLU A 31 -0.65 14.22 1.99
C GLU A 31 -1.74 13.18 1.73
N THR A 32 -1.37 11.91 1.62
CA THR A 32 -2.31 10.79 1.46
C THR A 32 -3.14 10.59 2.73
N LEU A 33 -2.52 10.69 3.91
CA LEU A 33 -3.24 10.58 5.19
C LEU A 33 -4.23 11.74 5.40
N ILE A 34 -3.84 12.96 5.05
CA ILE A 34 -4.70 14.15 5.13
C ILE A 34 -5.85 14.04 4.13
N ALA A 35 -5.57 13.67 2.88
CA ALA A 35 -6.61 13.47 1.86
C ALA A 35 -7.60 12.35 2.25
N GLY A 36 -7.12 11.32 2.95
CA GLY A 36 -7.95 10.24 3.51
C GLY A 36 -8.67 10.58 4.82
N GLY A 37 -8.41 11.75 5.41
CA GLY A 37 -9.02 12.17 6.68
C GLY A 37 -8.48 11.45 7.92
N TYR A 38 -7.32 10.80 7.83
CA TYR A 38 -6.67 10.14 8.97
C TYR A 38 -5.99 11.11 9.93
N CYS A 39 -5.61 12.29 9.43
CA CYS A 39 -5.07 13.43 10.18
C CYS A 39 -5.45 14.75 9.49
N SER A 40 -5.38 15.85 10.22
CA SER A 40 -5.80 17.19 9.73
C SER A 40 -4.64 18.03 9.19
N ASP A 41 -3.44 17.83 9.73
CA ASP A 41 -2.23 18.57 9.36
C ASP A 41 -0.96 17.75 9.66
N SER A 42 0.21 18.31 9.34
CA SER A 42 1.49 17.62 9.51
C SER A 42 1.77 17.17 10.95
N ALA A 43 1.38 17.96 11.95
CA ALA A 43 1.65 17.64 13.35
C ALA A 43 0.70 16.52 13.83
N ASP A 44 -0.55 16.56 13.40
CA ASP A 44 -1.52 15.49 13.66
C ASP A 44 -1.09 14.16 13.01
N CYS A 45 -0.52 14.22 11.79
CA CYS A 45 0.01 13.02 11.15
C CYS A 45 1.25 12.43 11.88
N ASP A 46 2.05 13.26 12.56
CA ASP A 46 3.15 12.75 13.39
C ASP A 46 2.64 11.97 14.61
N ILE A 47 1.51 12.41 15.18
CA ILE A 47 0.81 11.68 16.25
C ILE A 47 0.24 10.36 15.71
N PHE A 48 -0.37 10.40 14.51
CA PHE A 48 -0.84 9.19 13.82
C PHE A 48 0.28 8.15 13.64
N TYR A 49 1.48 8.58 13.24
CA TYR A 49 2.63 7.68 13.12
C TYR A 49 3.08 7.09 14.46
N ALA A 50 3.15 7.91 15.51
CA ALA A 50 3.58 7.48 16.84
C ALA A 50 2.57 6.55 17.54
N SER A 51 1.29 6.65 17.18
CA SER A 51 0.18 5.95 17.82
C SER A 51 -0.24 4.63 17.16
N TRP A 52 0.57 4.08 16.24
CA TRP A 52 0.17 2.94 15.43
C TRP A 52 -1.12 3.23 14.65
N GLY A 53 -1.19 4.35 13.94
CA GLY A 53 -2.44 4.86 13.36
C GLY A 53 -3.23 3.90 12.45
N CYS A 54 -2.57 2.91 11.84
CA CYS A 54 -3.26 1.87 11.06
C CYS A 54 -3.54 0.58 11.86
N GLN A 55 -3.02 0.44 13.08
CA GLN A 55 -3.12 -0.78 13.92
C GLN A 55 -2.76 -2.09 13.19
N GLY A 56 -1.89 -2.02 12.17
CA GLY A 56 -1.55 -3.16 11.32
C GLY A 56 -2.52 -3.44 10.16
N HIS A 57 -3.55 -2.63 9.98
CA HIS A 57 -4.54 -2.72 8.90
C HIS A 57 -4.22 -1.75 7.76
N HIS A 58 -3.06 -1.92 7.14
CA HIS A 58 -2.67 -1.16 5.95
C HIS A 58 -3.34 -1.74 4.70
N SER A 59 -3.98 -0.88 3.92
CA SER A 59 -4.49 -1.20 2.59
C SER A 59 -3.65 -0.52 1.53
N TRP A 60 -3.56 -1.15 0.36
CA TRP A 60 -2.72 -0.69 -0.73
C TRP A 60 -3.37 -1.03 -2.07
N GLU A 61 -3.23 -0.10 -3.02
CA GLU A 61 -3.56 -0.35 -4.41
C GLU A 61 -2.39 -1.07 -5.08
N ALA A 62 -2.68 -2.18 -5.77
CA ALA A 62 -1.68 -2.92 -6.53
C ALA A 62 -1.89 -2.66 -8.02
N THR A 63 -0.87 -2.13 -8.68
CA THR A 63 -0.85 -2.04 -10.15
C THR A 63 -0.11 -3.24 -10.72
N PHE A 64 -0.78 -3.98 -11.58
CA PHE A 64 -0.19 -5.09 -12.32
C PHE A 64 0.27 -4.58 -13.69
N GLN A 65 1.52 -4.84 -14.05
CA GLN A 65 2.07 -4.46 -15.35
C GLN A 65 2.68 -5.68 -16.03
N ARG A 66 2.12 -6.02 -17.20
CA ARG A 66 2.66 -7.07 -18.07
C ARG A 66 4.02 -6.63 -18.63
N ASN A 67 5.05 -7.43 -18.36
CA ASN A 67 6.31 -7.35 -19.09
C ASN A 67 6.13 -8.13 -20.41
N TYR A 68 6.03 -7.40 -21.52
CA TYR A 68 6.05 -7.98 -22.88
C TYR A 68 7.48 -8.10 -23.40
#